data_AF-A0A833YY91-F1
#
_entry.id   AF-A0A833YY91-F1
#
_cell.length_a   1.000
_cell.length_b   1.000
_cell.length_c   1.000
_cell.angle_alpha   90.00
_cell.angle_beta   90.00
_cell.angle_gamma   90.00
#
_symmetry.space_group_name_H-M   'P 1'
#
loop_
_entity.id
_entity.type
_entity.pdbx_description
1 polymer ?
#
loop_
_entity_poly.entity_id
_entity_poly.type
_entity_poly.pdbx_seq_one_letter_code
_entity_poly.pdbx_strand_id
1 'polypeptide(L)'
;MRDWLKNVLVTLYERDEDNNLLTEKQKLRVKKIHENEKRLEAGDHPVELLARDFEKNYNMYIFPVHWQFGQLDQHPIDGYLSHTELAPLRAPLIPMEHCTTRFFETCDLDNDKYIALDEWAGCFGIKESECLSRGATVLRLPPPSLLSACLSSLPISALCLANSCLSSMFR
;
A
#
# COMPACT_ATOMS: atom_id res chain seq x y z
N MET A 1 -5.22 5.19 6.61
CA MET A 1 -4.24 4.60 5.66
C MET A 1 -4.39 3.08 5.47
N ARG A 2 -4.55 2.25 6.51
CA ARG A 2 -4.73 0.79 6.32
C ARG A 2 -5.89 0.36 5.42
N ASP A 3 -7.07 0.93 5.65
CA ASP A 3 -8.26 0.63 4.84
C ASP A 3 -8.07 1.01 3.37
N TRP A 4 -7.42 2.16 3.14
CA TRP A 4 -7.03 2.60 1.80
C TRP A 4 -6.14 1.58 1.08
N LEU A 5 -5.11 1.03 1.75
CA LEU A 5 -4.25 -0.02 1.17
C LEU A 5 -5.03 -1.26 0.76
N LYS A 6 -5.95 -1.72 1.61
CA LYS A 6 -6.84 -2.85 1.32
C LYS A 6 -7.68 -2.56 0.07
N ASN A 7 -8.30 -1.39 -0.01
CA ASN A 7 -9.18 -1.02 -1.12
C ASN A 7 -8.43 -0.83 -2.43
N VAL A 8 -7.25 -0.21 -2.41
CA VAL A 8 -6.35 -0.11 -3.59
C VAL A 8 -6.04 -1.51 -4.12
N LEU A 9 -5.64 -2.44 -3.25
CA LEU A 9 -5.30 -3.79 -3.67
C LEU A 9 -6.50 -4.55 -4.25
N VAL A 10 -7.69 -4.37 -3.69
CA VAL A 10 -8.93 -4.94 -4.23
C VAL A 10 -9.23 -4.37 -5.62
N THR A 11 -9.12 -3.05 -5.79
CA THR A 11 -9.36 -2.42 -7.10
C THR A 11 -8.34 -2.84 -8.16
N LEU A 12 -7.09 -3.12 -7.77
CA LEU A 12 -6.08 -3.67 -8.67
C LEU A 12 -6.46 -5.08 -9.11
N TYR A 13 -6.93 -5.92 -8.19
CA TYR A 13 -7.41 -7.27 -8.50
C TYR A 13 -8.62 -7.25 -9.45
N GLU A 14 -9.58 -6.33 -9.26
CA GLU A 14 -10.74 -6.21 -10.15
C GLU A 14 -10.39 -5.75 -11.57
N ARG A 15 -9.29 -4.99 -11.73
CA ARG A 15 -8.81 -4.49 -13.03
C ARG A 15 -7.84 -5.42 -13.74
N ASP A 16 -7.38 -6.48 -13.08
CA ASP A 16 -6.33 -7.36 -13.58
C ASP A 16 -6.90 -8.46 -14.48
N GLU A 17 -7.22 -8.09 -15.73
CA GLU A 17 -7.75 -9.00 -16.76
C GLU A 17 -6.69 -9.99 -17.31
N ASP A 18 -5.39 -9.59 -17.37
CA ASP A 18 -4.33 -10.33 -18.08
C ASP A 18 -3.15 -10.83 -17.20
N ASN A 19 -3.28 -10.83 -15.86
CA ASN A 19 -2.17 -11.13 -14.92
C ASN A 19 -0.98 -10.17 -15.03
N ASN A 20 -1.22 -8.96 -15.52
CA ASN A 20 -0.19 -7.95 -15.72
C ASN A 20 0.07 -7.09 -14.47
N LEU A 21 -0.82 -7.12 -13.47
CA LEU A 21 -0.71 -6.30 -12.25
C LEU A 21 -0.31 -7.12 -11.01
N LEU A 22 -0.86 -8.32 -10.86
CA LEU A 22 -0.65 -9.21 -9.74
C LEU A 22 -0.22 -10.60 -10.23
N THR A 23 0.74 -11.20 -9.53
CA THR A 23 1.09 -12.60 -9.76
C THR A 23 -0.05 -13.53 -9.34
N GLU A 24 -0.14 -14.73 -9.91
CA GLU A 24 -1.14 -15.76 -9.57
C GLU A 24 -1.27 -16.00 -8.05
N LYS A 25 -0.15 -16.04 -7.34
CA LYS A 25 -0.12 -16.24 -5.89
C LYS A 25 -0.68 -15.02 -5.13
N GLN A 26 -0.42 -13.81 -5.63
CA GLN A 26 -0.97 -12.58 -5.05
C GLN A 26 -2.48 -12.51 -5.36
N LYS A 27 -2.92 -12.80 -6.60
CA LYS A 27 -4.34 -12.87 -6.96
C LYS A 27 -5.12 -13.81 -6.05
N LEU A 28 -4.63 -15.03 -5.80
CA LEU A 28 -5.31 -15.96 -4.91
C LEU A 28 -5.47 -15.42 -3.48
N ARG A 29 -4.53 -14.60 -3.00
CA ARG A 29 -4.64 -13.94 -1.70
C ARG A 29 -5.63 -12.78 -1.73
N VAL A 30 -5.61 -11.93 -2.76
CA VAL A 30 -6.55 -10.81 -2.89
C VAL A 30 -7.97 -11.31 -3.14
N LYS A 31 -8.15 -12.37 -3.93
CA LYS A 31 -9.43 -13.04 -4.16
C LYS A 31 -10.12 -13.42 -2.86
N LYS A 32 -9.37 -14.00 -1.90
CA LYS A 32 -9.90 -14.34 -0.56
C LYS A 32 -10.34 -13.12 0.25
N ILE A 33 -9.75 -11.95 0.00
CA ILE A 33 -10.16 -10.69 0.63
C ILE A 33 -11.41 -10.17 -0.07
N HIS A 34 -11.42 -10.15 -1.42
CA HIS A 34 -12.52 -9.66 -2.25
C HIS A 34 -13.84 -10.41 -2.01
N GLU A 35 -13.78 -11.74 -2.03
CA GLU A 35 -14.94 -12.64 -1.86
C GLU A 35 -15.41 -12.76 -0.40
N ASN A 36 -14.76 -12.09 0.55
CA ASN A 36 -15.13 -12.20 1.95
C ASN A 36 -16.37 -11.36 2.27
N GLU A 37 -17.47 -11.99 2.68
CA GLU A 37 -18.71 -11.33 3.08
C GLU A 37 -18.55 -10.35 4.25
N LYS A 38 -17.52 -10.55 5.10
CA LYS A 38 -17.23 -9.66 6.24
C LYS A 38 -16.35 -8.48 5.87
N ARG A 39 -15.96 -8.34 4.59
CA ARG A 39 -15.15 -7.23 4.10
C ARG A 39 -15.94 -5.93 4.21
N LEU A 40 -15.39 -4.96 4.92
CA LEU A 40 -15.90 -3.59 4.88
C LEU A 40 -15.64 -2.98 3.50
N GLU A 41 -16.69 -2.55 2.80
CA GLU A 41 -16.62 -1.90 1.50
C GLU A 41 -15.94 -0.52 1.57
N ALA A 42 -15.41 -0.05 0.44
CA ALA A 42 -14.78 1.27 0.36
C ALA A 42 -15.81 2.38 0.62
N GLY A 43 -15.45 3.34 1.46
CA GLY A 43 -16.30 4.49 1.79
C GLY A 43 -15.73 5.33 2.94
N ASP A 44 -16.37 6.46 3.21
CA ASP A 44 -16.01 7.35 4.31
C ASP A 44 -16.55 6.81 5.63
N HIS A 45 -15.78 5.90 6.25
CA HIS A 45 -16.12 5.28 7.52
C HIS A 45 -15.53 6.05 8.71
N PRO A 46 -16.26 6.16 9.84
CA PRO A 46 -15.71 6.77 11.04
C PRO A 46 -14.54 5.94 11.59
N VAL A 47 -13.56 6.62 12.19
CA VAL A 47 -12.32 6.01 12.69
C VAL A 47 -12.57 4.85 13.66
N GLU A 48 -13.62 4.92 14.48
CA GLU A 48 -14.00 3.86 15.42
C GLU A 48 -14.44 2.57 14.72
N LEU A 49 -15.16 2.68 13.59
CA LEU A 49 -15.58 1.53 12.81
C LEU A 49 -14.37 0.86 12.16
N LEU A 50 -13.45 1.66 11.63
CA LEU A 50 -12.19 1.17 11.04
C LEU A 50 -11.32 0.46 12.08
N ALA A 51 -11.27 0.95 13.32
CA ALA A 51 -10.56 0.30 14.42
C ALA A 51 -11.18 -1.07 14.76
N ARG A 52 -12.51 -1.14 14.90
CA ARG A 52 -13.22 -2.39 15.18
C ARG A 52 -13.09 -3.40 14.04
N ASP A 53 -13.12 -2.95 12.79
CA ASP A 53 -12.93 -3.81 11.62
C ASP A 53 -11.52 -4.40 11.61
N PHE A 54 -10.50 -3.59 11.92
CA PHE A 54 -9.13 -4.07 12.03
C PHE A 54 -8.97 -5.17 13.09
N GLU A 55 -9.59 -5.03 14.25
CA GLU A 55 -9.54 -6.05 15.30
C GLU A 55 -10.24 -7.36 14.89
N LYS A 56 -11.42 -7.26 14.27
CA LYS A 56 -12.22 -8.44 13.89
C LYS A 56 -11.73 -9.13 12.62
N ASN A 57 -11.20 -8.38 11.67
CA ASN A 57 -10.79 -8.81 10.34
C ASN A 57 -9.29 -8.64 10.10
N TYR A 58 -8.48 -8.67 11.16
CA TYR A 58 -7.02 -8.47 11.16
C TYR A 58 -6.28 -9.17 10.01
N ASN A 59 -6.63 -10.43 9.73
CA ASN A 59 -5.99 -11.23 8.68
C ASN A 59 -6.10 -10.63 7.26
N MET A 60 -7.13 -9.82 6.99
CA MET A 60 -7.31 -9.14 5.70
C MET A 60 -6.32 -8.00 5.50
N TYR A 61 -5.76 -7.45 6.58
CA TYR A 61 -4.87 -6.30 6.56
C TYR A 61 -3.39 -6.67 6.46
N ILE A 62 -3.03 -7.89 6.86
CA ILE A 62 -1.64 -8.38 6.82
C ILE A 62 -1.09 -8.31 5.39
N PHE A 63 -1.80 -8.89 4.42
CA PHE A 63 -1.29 -8.98 3.05
C PHE A 63 -1.20 -7.62 2.34
N PRO A 64 -2.21 -6.72 2.39
CA PRO A 64 -2.10 -5.37 1.83
C PRO A 64 -0.94 -4.57 2.40
N VAL A 65 -0.69 -4.64 3.71
CA VAL A 65 0.41 -3.92 4.37
C VAL A 65 1.78 -4.40 3.85
N HIS A 66 1.99 -5.72 3.77
CA HIS A 66 3.24 -6.27 3.23
C HIS A 66 3.40 -6.03 1.73
N TRP A 67 2.31 -6.15 0.97
CA TRP A 67 2.33 -5.91 -0.47
C TRP A 67 2.75 -4.49 -0.79
N GLN A 68 2.22 -3.50 -0.06
CA GLN A 68 2.57 -2.10 -0.25
C GLN A 68 4.04 -1.84 0.01
N PHE A 69 4.62 -2.42 1.07
CA PHE A 69 6.05 -2.28 1.35
C PHE A 69 6.90 -2.70 0.15
N GLY A 70 6.61 -3.88 -0.42
CA GLY A 70 7.32 -4.37 -1.60
C GLY A 70 7.09 -3.57 -2.88
N GLN A 71 6.02 -2.77 -2.97
CA GLN A 71 5.85 -1.83 -4.09
C GLN A 71 6.73 -0.59 -3.96
N LEU A 72 7.08 -0.19 -2.73
CA LEU A 72 7.84 1.02 -2.44
C LEU A 72 9.35 0.75 -2.43
N ASP A 73 9.76 -0.40 -1.88
CA ASP A 73 11.15 -0.90 -1.82
C ASP A 73 11.61 -1.31 -3.21
N GLN A 74 12.17 -0.35 -3.97
CA GLN A 74 12.55 -0.53 -5.38
C GLN A 74 13.85 0.19 -5.73
N HIS A 75 14.30 1.18 -4.96
CA HIS A 75 15.39 2.07 -5.31
C HIS A 75 16.38 2.29 -4.14
N PRO A 76 17.21 1.29 -3.80
CA PRO A 76 17.26 -0.08 -4.32
C PRO A 76 16.33 -1.03 -3.54
N ILE A 77 16.20 -2.29 -3.99
CA ILE A 77 15.54 -3.32 -3.18
C ILE A 77 16.51 -3.75 -2.08
N ASP A 78 16.43 -3.13 -0.91
CA ASP A 78 17.30 -3.39 0.24
C ASP A 78 16.54 -3.76 1.52
N GLY A 79 15.20 -3.73 1.48
CA GLY A 79 14.36 -4.03 2.62
C GLY A 79 14.16 -2.85 3.58
N TYR A 80 14.45 -1.63 3.12
CA TYR A 80 14.25 -0.39 3.83
C TYR A 80 13.53 0.61 2.92
N LEU A 81 12.65 1.45 3.50
CA LEU A 81 12.01 2.52 2.75
C LEU A 81 12.66 3.85 3.08
N SER A 82 13.29 4.45 2.08
CA SER A 82 13.82 5.81 2.17
C SER A 82 12.72 6.86 2.08
N HIS A 83 13.02 8.09 2.50
CA HIS A 83 12.11 9.24 2.34
C HIS A 83 11.64 9.44 0.88
N THR A 84 12.49 9.11 -0.10
CA THR A 84 12.19 9.20 -1.53
C THR A 84 11.20 8.12 -1.97
N GLU A 85 11.38 6.89 -1.50
CA GLU A 85 10.48 5.78 -1.82
C GLU A 85 9.10 5.94 -1.19
N LEU A 86 8.99 6.70 -0.10
CA LEU A 86 7.72 7.09 0.51
C LEU A 86 7.00 8.23 -0.24
N ALA A 87 7.61 8.84 -1.25
CA ALA A 87 7.00 9.94 -2.01
C ALA A 87 5.62 9.61 -2.62
N PRO A 88 5.35 8.39 -3.16
CA PRO A 88 4.03 8.02 -3.66
C PRO A 88 2.93 8.09 -2.59
N LEU A 89 3.27 7.93 -1.30
CA LEU A 89 2.33 8.04 -0.18
C LEU A 89 2.08 9.50 0.26
N ARG A 90 2.78 10.47 -0.33
CA ARG A 90 2.54 11.91 -0.16
C ARG A 90 1.75 12.51 -1.32
N ALA A 91 1.26 11.68 -2.24
CA ALA A 91 0.46 12.16 -3.35
C ALA A 91 -0.89 12.72 -2.84
N PRO A 92 -1.47 13.75 -3.49
CA PRO A 92 -2.72 14.40 -3.03
C PRO A 92 -3.95 13.47 -2.97
N LEU A 93 -3.89 12.30 -3.61
CA LEU A 93 -4.95 11.30 -3.60
C LEU A 93 -4.91 10.39 -2.36
N ILE A 94 -3.88 10.54 -1.51
CA ILE A 94 -3.68 9.75 -0.30
C ILE A 94 -4.42 10.42 0.87
N PRO A 95 -5.24 9.68 1.64
CA PRO A 95 -5.89 10.24 2.80
C PRO A 95 -4.86 10.76 3.82
N MET A 96 -4.95 12.05 4.16
CA MET A 96 -4.07 12.74 5.12
C MET A 96 -2.60 12.75 4.70
N GLU A 97 -2.32 13.09 3.45
CA GLU A 97 -0.98 13.20 2.86
C GLU A 97 -0.05 14.14 3.65
N HIS A 98 -0.62 15.21 4.24
CA HIS A 98 0.13 16.14 5.09
C HIS A 98 0.63 15.50 6.39
N CYS A 99 0.04 14.37 6.80
CA CYS A 99 0.44 13.63 7.99
C CYS A 99 1.46 12.53 7.68
N THR A 100 1.66 12.17 6.40
CA THR A 100 2.50 11.04 6.00
C THR A 100 3.94 11.15 6.51
N THR A 101 4.58 12.31 6.38
CA THR A 101 5.97 12.49 6.86
C THR A 101 6.06 12.35 8.38
N ARG A 102 5.19 13.05 9.12
CA ARG A 102 5.17 12.97 10.59
C ARG A 102 4.80 11.58 11.12
N PHE A 103 3.94 10.87 10.39
CA PHE A 103 3.57 9.50 10.71
C PHE A 103 4.78 8.58 10.60
N PHE A 104 5.51 8.62 9.48
CA PHE A 104 6.69 7.77 9.30
C PHE A 104 7.87 8.15 10.21
N GLU A 105 8.04 9.44 10.54
CA GLU A 105 8.98 9.85 11.61
C GLU A 105 8.64 9.25 12.98
N THR A 106 7.37 8.88 13.23
CA THR A 106 6.95 8.19 14.45
C THR A 106 7.14 6.67 14.34
N CYS A 107 7.16 6.14 13.11
CA CYS A 107 7.39 4.73 12.84
C CYS A 107 8.89 4.35 12.84
N ASP A 108 9.76 5.31 12.56
CA ASP A 108 11.23 5.22 12.64
C ASP A 108 11.66 5.14 14.11
N LEU A 109 11.79 3.92 14.65
CA LEU A 109 12.02 3.65 16.06
C LEU A 109 13.48 3.85 16.45
N ASP A 110 14.40 3.57 15.53
CA ASP A 110 15.84 3.71 15.73
C ASP A 110 16.41 5.06 15.23
N ASN A 111 15.58 5.88 14.58
CA ASN A 111 15.88 7.21 14.05
C ASN A 111 16.93 7.23 12.93
N ASP A 112 17.04 6.14 12.15
CA ASP A 112 18.00 6.03 11.06
C ASP A 112 17.56 6.73 9.75
N LYS A 113 16.33 7.27 9.71
CA LYS A 113 15.67 7.91 8.55
C LYS A 113 15.23 6.95 7.44
N TYR A 114 15.26 5.67 7.72
CA TYR A 114 14.68 4.61 6.92
C TYR A 114 13.53 3.98 7.69
N ILE A 115 12.69 3.23 6.98
CA ILE A 115 11.64 2.43 7.62
C ILE A 115 11.87 0.99 7.23
N ALA A 116 12.29 0.17 8.19
CA ALA A 116 12.44 -1.25 8.01
C ALA A 116 11.07 -1.96 7.91
N LEU A 117 11.03 -3.20 7.43
CA LEU A 117 9.78 -3.94 7.24
C LEU A 117 9.02 -4.17 8.56
N ASP A 118 9.73 -4.45 9.64
CA ASP A 118 9.21 -4.66 10.99
C ASP A 118 8.66 -3.35 11.58
N GLU A 119 9.36 -2.24 11.39
CA GLU A 119 8.88 -0.90 11.77
C GLU A 119 7.62 -0.51 10.98
N TRP A 120 7.63 -0.71 9.66
CA TRP A 120 6.48 -0.49 8.79
C TRP A 120 5.27 -1.30 9.27
N ALA A 121 5.44 -2.61 9.42
CA ALA A 121 4.38 -3.51 9.83
C ALA A 121 3.87 -3.19 11.24
N GLY A 122 4.79 -2.94 12.18
CA GLY A 122 4.49 -2.54 13.55
C GLY A 122 3.72 -1.22 13.62
N CYS A 123 4.08 -0.24 12.79
CA CYS A 123 3.38 1.04 12.74
C CYS A 123 1.94 0.92 12.20
N PHE A 124 1.69 -0.08 11.35
CA PHE A 124 0.34 -0.46 10.95
C PHE A 124 -0.37 -1.39 11.95
N GLY A 125 0.27 -1.79 13.05
CA GLY A 125 -0.29 -2.67 14.07
C GLY A 125 -0.30 -4.15 13.67
N ILE A 126 0.51 -4.53 12.69
CA ILE A 126 0.75 -5.93 12.34
C ILE A 126 1.74 -6.51 13.35
N LYS A 127 1.39 -7.66 13.92
CA LYS A 127 2.22 -8.40 14.87
C LYS A 127 3.49 -8.91 14.18
N GLU A 128 4.62 -8.81 14.88
CA GLU A 128 5.94 -9.26 14.42
C GLU A 128 5.96 -10.73 13.96
N SER A 129 5.18 -11.60 14.63
CA SER A 129 5.04 -13.03 14.27
C SER A 129 4.51 -13.26 12.84
N GLU A 130 3.72 -12.32 12.30
CA GLU A 130 3.21 -12.39 10.92
C GLU A 130 4.21 -11.85 9.89
N CYS A 131 5.16 -11.01 10.33
CA CYS A 131 6.18 -10.42 9.45
C CYS A 131 7.22 -11.47 9.03
N LEU A 132 7.73 -12.23 10.00
CA LEU A 132 8.75 -13.26 9.80
C LEU A 132 8.24 -14.48 9.01
N SER A 133 6.95 -14.79 9.11
CA SER A 133 6.36 -15.99 8.51
C SER A 133 5.84 -15.80 7.08
N ARG A 134 5.55 -14.55 6.66
CA ARG A 134 4.90 -14.26 5.35
C ARG A 134 5.66 -13.26 4.46
N GLY A 135 6.61 -12.49 5.01
CA GLY A 135 7.39 -11.47 4.29
C GLY A 135 8.31 -12.03 3.21
N ALA A 136 8.89 -13.21 3.41
CA ALA A 136 9.87 -13.82 2.50
C ALA A 136 9.34 -14.16 1.09
N THR A 137 8.01 -14.19 0.89
CA THR A 137 7.42 -14.43 -0.45
C THR A 137 7.06 -13.13 -1.19
N VAL A 138 6.83 -12.02 -0.47
CA VAL A 138 6.42 -10.74 -1.09
C VAL A 138 7.63 -9.96 -1.61
N LEU A 139 8.77 -10.05 -0.90
CA LEU A 139 10.02 -9.36 -1.22
C LEU A 139 10.83 -9.98 -2.39
N ARG A 140 10.33 -11.04 -3.04
CA ARG A 140 11.11 -11.83 -4.02
C ARG A 140 10.71 -11.69 -5.48
N LEU A 141 9.75 -10.84 -5.82
CA LEU A 141 9.30 -10.70 -7.21
C LEU A 141 9.16 -9.23 -7.58
N PRO A 142 9.90 -8.75 -8.61
CA PRO A 142 9.66 -7.42 -9.15
C PRO A 142 8.25 -7.38 -9.74
N PRO A 143 7.39 -6.44 -9.33
CA PRO A 143 6.18 -6.12 -10.08
C PRO A 143 6.60 -5.43 -11.39
N PRO A 144 5.91 -5.67 -12.52
CA PRO A 144 6.14 -4.91 -13.73
C PRO A 144 5.79 -3.44 -13.47
N SER A 145 6.81 -2.57 -13.44
CA SER A 145 6.75 -1.10 -13.61
C SER A 145 5.36 -0.45 -13.40
N LEU A 146 4.89 -0.42 -12.15
CA LEU A 146 3.51 0.00 -11.81
C LEU A 146 3.36 1.48 -11.44
N LEU A 147 4.44 2.28 -11.50
CA LEU A 147 4.32 3.73 -11.36
C LEU A 147 3.64 4.42 -12.56
N SER A 148 3.47 3.74 -13.71
CA SER A 148 2.86 4.33 -14.91
C SER A 148 1.41 3.93 -15.17
N ALA A 149 0.89 2.84 -14.57
CA ALA A 149 -0.43 2.29 -14.95
C ALA A 149 -1.60 2.71 -14.03
N CYS A 150 -1.33 3.12 -12.79
CA CYS A 150 -2.40 3.62 -11.91
C CYS A 150 -2.85 5.05 -12.23
N LEU A 151 -2.04 5.84 -12.94
CA LEU A 151 -2.41 7.20 -13.35
C LEU A 151 -3.37 7.21 -14.55
N SER A 152 -3.41 6.15 -15.38
CA SER A 152 -4.18 6.12 -16.63
C SER A 152 -5.65 5.68 -16.49
N SER A 153 -6.07 5.21 -15.32
CA SER A 153 -7.44 4.69 -15.07
C SER A 153 -8.24 5.50 -14.04
N LEU A 154 -7.81 6.74 -13.79
CA LEU A 154 -8.60 7.78 -13.14
C LEU A 154 -9.65 8.33 -14.15
N PRO A 155 -10.85 8.75 -13.71
CA PRO A 155 -11.80 9.42 -14.60
C PRO A 155 -11.13 10.63 -15.28
N ILE A 156 -11.52 10.95 -16.51
CA ILE A 156 -10.90 12.00 -17.35
C ILE A 156 -10.82 13.37 -16.61
N SER A 157 -11.70 13.61 -15.64
CA SER A 157 -11.67 14.78 -14.76
C SER A 157 -10.50 14.83 -13.76
N ALA A 158 -9.92 13.70 -13.36
CA ALA A 158 -8.76 13.61 -12.48
C ALA A 158 -7.42 13.43 -13.23
N LEU A 159 -7.46 13.03 -14.50
CA LEU A 159 -6.29 12.91 -15.39
C LEU A 159 -5.66 14.26 -15.77
N CYS A 160 -6.45 15.35 -15.80
CA CYS A 160 -5.93 16.68 -16.11
C CYS A 160 -4.94 17.23 -15.07
N LEU A 161 -5.00 16.78 -13.81
CA LEU A 161 -4.07 17.23 -12.76
C LEU A 161 -2.77 16.40 -12.71
N ALA A 162 -2.83 15.12 -13.10
CA ALA A 162 -1.66 14.25 -13.13
C ALA A 162 -0.64 14.66 -14.22
N ASN A 163 -1.11 15.02 -15.42
CA ASN A 163 -0.22 15.41 -16.52
C ASN A 163 0.42 16.80 -16.35
N SER A 164 -0.15 17.69 -15.52
CA SER A 164 0.48 18.97 -15.20
C SER A 164 1.56 18.84 -14.12
N CYS A 165 1.47 17.87 -13.21
CA CYS A 165 2.47 17.65 -12.17
C CYS A 165 3.75 16.94 -12.68
N LEU A 166 3.64 15.97 -13.59
CA LEU A 166 4.82 15.28 -14.14
C LEU A 166 5.73 16.22 -14.97
N SER A 167 5.16 17.18 -15.70
CA SER A 167 5.96 18.19 -16.41
C SER A 167 6.67 19.19 -15.49
N SER A 168 6.28 19.31 -14.21
CA SER A 168 6.94 20.21 -13.26
C SER A 168 8.00 19.54 -12.38
N MET A 169 8.08 18.20 -12.35
CA MET A 169 9.10 17.47 -11.56
C MET A 169 10.38 17.16 -12.35
N PHE A 170 10.38 17.35 -13.66
CA PHE A 170 11.53 17.17 -14.56
C PHE A 170 12.05 18.50 -15.15
N ARG A 171 11.82 19.62 -14.45
CA ARG A 171 12.47 20.89 -14.76
C ARG A 171 12.94 21.60 -13.50
#